data_AF-A0AA42XQS0-F1
#
_entry.id   AF-A0AA42XQS0-F1
#
_cell.length_a   1.000
_cell.length_b   1.000
_cell.length_c   1.000
_cell.angle_alpha   90.00
_cell.angle_beta   90.00
_cell.angle_gamma   90.00
#
_symmetry.space_group_name_H-M   'P 1'
#
loop_
_entity.id
_entity.type
_entity.pdbx_description
1 polymer ?
#
loop_
_entity_poly.entity_id
_entity_poly.type
_entity_poly.pdbx_seq_one_letter_code
_entity_poly.pdbx_strand_id
1 'polypeptide(L)'
;MTPPVLLLHGIWNARAWVGPLAWRLRARGFQVHAFGYSSVFGGPDVAVPQLLERLTDAGPLSLVGHSLGGLLALEALRRQPQLDVQRVVCLGSPLRGSGTARSLSEHGWGLALGRSSELLLDGLPDWQGKAEVGLIAGSVPHGLGSLLGAIDDASDGTVALAETRLPGLADHCVVRTSHSGLVVSPDAARQTAHFLRHGQFDHSRDAAAA
;
A
#
# COMPACT_ATOMS: atom_id res chain seq x y z
N MET A 1 -8.35 17.51 14.91
CA MET A 1 -8.87 16.13 14.75
C MET A 1 -8.17 15.52 13.56
N THR A 2 -7.78 14.25 13.61
CA THR A 2 -7.14 13.59 12.46
C THR A 2 -8.20 13.27 11.40
N PRO A 3 -7.94 13.50 10.10
CA PRO A 3 -8.90 13.20 9.05
C PRO A 3 -9.34 11.73 9.05
N PRO A 4 -10.55 11.40 8.53
CA PRO A 4 -10.97 10.03 8.32
C PRO A 4 -9.99 9.25 7.43
N VAL A 5 -9.88 7.95 7.67
CA VAL A 5 -8.96 7.06 6.96
C VAL A 5 -9.76 6.14 6.03
N LEU A 6 -9.40 6.12 4.75
CA LEU A 6 -9.93 5.16 3.79
C LEU A 6 -8.88 4.07 3.50
N LEU A 7 -9.25 2.81 3.75
CA LEU A 7 -8.41 1.64 3.53
C LEU A 7 -8.67 1.00 2.17
N LEU A 8 -7.60 0.65 1.47
CA LEU A 8 -7.64 -0.06 0.19
C LEU A 8 -6.93 -1.41 0.31
N HIS A 9 -7.58 -2.47 -0.15
CA HIS A 9 -7.03 -3.83 -0.14
C HIS A 9 -6.12 -4.09 -1.36
N GLY A 10 -5.36 -5.18 -1.35
CA GLY A 10 -4.53 -5.61 -2.48
C GLY A 10 -5.28 -6.42 -3.55
N ILE A 11 -4.53 -6.93 -4.53
CA ILE A 11 -5.04 -7.85 -5.55
C ILE A 11 -5.54 -9.16 -4.92
N TRP A 12 -6.53 -9.82 -5.53
CA TRP A 12 -7.20 -11.05 -5.07
C TRP A 12 -7.91 -10.97 -3.72
N ASN A 13 -7.90 -9.81 -3.07
CA ASN A 13 -8.53 -9.59 -1.79
C ASN A 13 -9.84 -8.83 -1.91
N ALA A 14 -10.58 -8.77 -0.80
CA ALA A 14 -11.80 -7.98 -0.66
C ALA A 14 -11.65 -6.97 0.49
N ARG A 15 -12.59 -6.03 0.62
CA ARG A 15 -12.60 -5.01 1.70
C ARG A 15 -12.43 -5.60 3.11
N ALA A 16 -12.88 -6.84 3.35
CA ALA A 16 -12.77 -7.49 4.65
C ALA A 16 -11.32 -7.84 5.03
N TRP A 17 -10.44 -7.99 4.03
CA TRP A 17 -9.01 -8.30 4.22
C TRP A 17 -8.32 -7.28 5.11
N VAL A 18 -8.60 -5.99 4.92
CA VAL A 18 -8.04 -4.89 5.72
C VAL A 18 -8.74 -4.68 7.06
N GLY A 19 -9.68 -5.56 7.43
CA GLY A 19 -10.45 -5.50 8.68
C GLY A 19 -9.60 -5.48 9.95
N PRO A 20 -8.57 -6.34 10.10
CA PRO A 20 -7.70 -6.33 11.27
C PRO A 20 -6.96 -4.99 11.45
N LEU A 21 -6.44 -4.43 10.36
CA LEU A 21 -5.83 -3.09 10.36
C LEU A 21 -6.85 -2.01 10.72
N ALA A 22 -8.05 -2.07 10.14
CA ALA A 22 -9.13 -1.13 10.46
C ALA A 22 -9.47 -1.15 11.95
N TRP A 23 -9.59 -2.34 12.56
CA TRP A 23 -9.84 -2.48 13.99
C TRP A 23 -8.72 -1.84 14.83
N ARG A 24 -7.45 -2.08 14.48
CA ARG A 24 -6.29 -1.53 15.21
C ARG A 24 -6.18 -0.02 15.12
N LEU A 25 -6.54 0.56 13.97
CA LEU A 25 -6.58 2.01 13.77
C LEU A 25 -7.77 2.64 14.50
N ARG A 26 -8.94 2.02 14.47
CA ARG A 26 -10.10 2.49 15.27
C ARG A 26 -9.82 2.49 16.77
N ALA A 27 -9.15 1.45 17.28
CA ALA A 27 -8.69 1.39 18.66
C ALA A 27 -7.69 2.51 19.03
N ARG A 28 -7.11 3.19 18.03
CA ARG A 28 -6.23 4.36 18.17
C ARG A 28 -6.94 5.69 17.89
N GLY A 29 -8.27 5.70 17.84
CA GLY A 29 -9.08 6.92 17.71
C GLY A 29 -9.26 7.42 16.29
N PHE A 30 -8.92 6.64 15.26
CA PHE A 30 -9.20 7.01 13.87
C PHE A 30 -10.63 6.63 13.47
N GLN A 31 -11.29 7.49 12.71
CA GLN A 31 -12.46 7.11 11.92
C GLN A 31 -11.98 6.38 10.67
N VAL A 32 -12.37 5.11 10.49
CA VAL A 32 -11.81 4.26 9.43
C VAL A 32 -12.92 3.64 8.61
N HIS A 33 -12.81 3.77 7.29
CA HIS A 33 -13.65 3.13 6.29
C HIS A 33 -12.81 2.22 5.41
N ALA A 34 -13.40 1.13 4.91
CA ALA A 34 -12.74 0.25 3.94
C ALA A 34 -13.45 0.40 2.59
N PHE A 35 -12.66 0.61 1.54
CA PHE A 35 -13.12 0.66 0.16
C PHE A 35 -12.89 -0.71 -0.50
N GLY A 36 -13.93 -1.23 -1.15
CA GLY A 36 -13.86 -2.49 -1.89
C GLY A 36 -13.98 -2.22 -3.39
N TYR A 37 -13.14 -2.88 -4.18
CA TYR A 37 -13.12 -2.74 -5.64
C TYR A 37 -12.75 -4.06 -6.32
N SER A 38 -13.08 -4.19 -7.62
CA SER A 38 -12.72 -5.38 -8.41
C SER A 38 -11.25 -5.32 -8.84
N SER A 39 -10.37 -5.93 -8.06
CA SER A 39 -8.91 -5.82 -8.24
C SER A 39 -8.34 -6.63 -9.41
N VAL A 40 -9.07 -7.65 -9.89
CA VAL A 40 -8.63 -8.56 -10.98
C VAL A 40 -9.39 -8.28 -12.29
N PHE A 41 -10.72 -8.29 -12.22
CA PHE A 41 -11.57 -8.17 -13.41
C PHE A 41 -11.77 -6.72 -13.87
N GLY A 42 -11.85 -5.78 -12.92
CA GLY A 42 -12.00 -4.34 -13.21
C GLY A 42 -10.67 -3.63 -13.44
N GLY A 43 -9.64 -3.98 -12.65
CA GLY A 43 -8.32 -3.34 -12.70
C GLY A 43 -8.33 -1.86 -12.30
N PRO A 44 -7.21 -1.14 -12.51
CA PRO A 44 -7.07 0.28 -12.22
C PRO A 44 -8.06 1.14 -13.00
N ASP A 45 -8.41 0.76 -14.23
CA ASP A 45 -9.35 1.51 -15.08
C ASP A 45 -10.76 1.62 -14.50
N VAL A 46 -11.17 0.67 -13.64
CA VAL A 46 -12.44 0.74 -12.93
C VAL A 46 -12.23 1.20 -11.49
N ALA A 47 -11.20 0.69 -10.82
CA ALA A 47 -10.96 0.98 -9.43
C ALA A 47 -10.58 2.44 -9.18
N VAL A 48 -9.78 3.05 -10.05
CA VAL A 48 -9.36 4.45 -9.91
C VAL A 48 -10.56 5.39 -10.08
N PRO A 49 -11.40 5.31 -11.13
CA PRO A 49 -12.60 6.13 -11.21
C PRO A 49 -13.54 5.98 -10.00
N GLN A 50 -13.81 4.75 -9.55
CA GLN A 50 -14.65 4.52 -8.37
C GLN A 50 -14.03 5.10 -7.08
N LEU A 51 -12.70 5.03 -6.96
CA LEU A 51 -12.00 5.67 -5.86
C LEU A 51 -12.11 7.19 -5.96
N LEU A 52 -11.88 7.78 -7.13
CA LEU A 52 -12.01 9.21 -7.36
C LEU A 52 -13.41 9.72 -7.02
N GLU A 53 -14.47 9.01 -7.43
CA GLU A 53 -15.85 9.32 -7.05
C GLU A 53 -16.03 9.34 -5.52
N ARG A 54 -15.41 8.40 -4.81
CA ARG A 54 -15.50 8.32 -3.35
C ARG A 54 -14.73 9.44 -2.63
N LEU A 55 -13.64 9.92 -3.24
CA LEU A 55 -12.77 10.97 -2.71
C LEU A 55 -13.26 12.37 -3.07
N THR A 56 -13.98 12.51 -4.18
CA THR A 56 -14.62 13.75 -4.60
C THR A 56 -15.64 14.15 -3.53
N ASP A 57 -15.58 15.40 -3.08
CA ASP A 57 -16.43 15.98 -2.03
C ASP A 57 -16.34 15.32 -0.64
N ALA A 58 -15.41 14.40 -0.41
CA ALA A 58 -15.21 13.76 0.89
C ALA A 58 -14.61 14.71 1.95
N GLY A 59 -14.11 15.87 1.53
CA GLY A 59 -13.31 16.78 2.37
C GLY A 59 -11.94 16.19 2.73
N PRO A 60 -11.26 16.72 3.77
CA PRO A 60 -9.96 16.23 4.19
C PRO A 60 -10.02 14.75 4.59
N LEU A 61 -9.15 13.93 4.02
CA LEU A 61 -9.02 12.51 4.38
C LEU A 61 -7.56 12.01 4.30
N SER A 62 -7.32 10.80 4.77
CA SER A 62 -6.06 10.08 4.59
C SER A 62 -6.31 8.70 3.99
N LEU A 63 -5.35 8.22 3.20
CA LEU A 63 -5.42 6.92 2.54
C LEU A 63 -4.44 5.93 3.16
N VAL A 64 -4.85 4.67 3.24
CA VAL A 64 -3.94 3.58 3.62
C VAL A 64 -4.18 2.42 2.68
N GLY A 65 -3.18 2.04 1.90
CA GLY A 65 -3.28 1.01 0.87
C GLY A 65 -2.34 -0.16 1.15
N HIS A 66 -2.87 -1.38 1.10
CA HIS A 66 -2.05 -2.60 1.11
C HIS A 66 -1.74 -3.06 -0.31
N SER A 67 -0.46 -3.33 -0.61
CA SER A 67 -0.03 -3.86 -1.90
C SER A 67 -0.55 -2.99 -3.06
N LEU A 68 -1.30 -3.56 -4.01
CA LEU A 68 -1.98 -2.84 -5.10
C LEU A 68 -2.82 -1.64 -4.64
N GLY A 69 -3.44 -1.70 -3.45
CA GLY A 69 -4.25 -0.59 -2.93
C GLY A 69 -3.45 0.70 -2.73
N GLY A 70 -2.14 0.59 -2.44
CA GLY A 70 -1.25 1.76 -2.36
C GLY A 70 -0.95 2.37 -3.72
N LEU A 71 -0.72 1.53 -4.74
CA LEU A 71 -0.54 2.00 -6.12
C LEU A 71 -1.76 2.75 -6.63
N LEU A 72 -2.97 2.21 -6.39
CA LEU A 72 -4.22 2.87 -6.80
C LEU A 72 -4.46 4.19 -6.09
N ALA A 73 -4.10 4.29 -4.80
CA ALA A 73 -4.21 5.52 -4.04
C ALA A 73 -3.34 6.63 -4.66
N LEU A 74 -2.07 6.32 -4.95
CA LEU A 74 -1.14 7.29 -5.54
C LEU A 74 -1.50 7.63 -6.99
N GLU A 75 -1.97 6.65 -7.77
CA GLU A 75 -2.43 6.89 -9.14
C GLU A 75 -3.67 7.78 -9.18
N ALA A 76 -4.63 7.59 -8.27
CA ALA A 76 -5.78 8.48 -8.15
C ALA A 76 -5.36 9.93 -7.85
N LEU A 77 -4.41 10.11 -6.93
CA LEU A 77 -3.89 11.44 -6.59
C LEU A 77 -3.05 12.07 -7.72
N ARG A 78 -2.38 11.26 -8.54
CA ARG A 78 -1.71 11.75 -9.77
C ARG A 78 -2.73 12.24 -10.80
N ARG A 79 -3.85 11.54 -10.97
CA ARG A 79 -4.91 11.94 -11.91
C ARG A 79 -5.70 13.16 -11.43
N GLN A 80 -5.86 13.32 -10.12
CA GLN A 80 -6.58 14.44 -9.52
C GLN A 80 -5.80 15.06 -8.35
N PRO A 81 -4.77 15.88 -8.61
CA PRO A 81 -3.91 16.49 -7.59
C PRO A 81 -4.61 17.54 -6.71
N GLN A 82 -5.86 17.89 -7.03
CA GLN A 82 -6.72 18.79 -6.26
C GLN A 82 -7.46 18.10 -5.10
N LEU A 83 -7.45 16.78 -5.02
CA LEU A 83 -8.10 16.04 -3.93
C LEU A 83 -7.48 16.40 -2.58
N ASP A 84 -8.32 16.56 -1.55
CA ASP A 84 -7.91 16.92 -0.19
C ASP A 84 -7.44 15.68 0.60
N VAL A 85 -6.36 15.06 0.11
CA VAL A 85 -5.69 13.95 0.78
C VAL A 85 -4.36 14.45 1.33
N GLN A 86 -4.25 14.49 2.66
CA GLN A 86 -3.04 15.01 3.31
C GLN A 86 -1.95 13.94 3.42
N ARG A 87 -2.34 12.70 3.70
CA ARG A 87 -1.40 11.61 3.99
C ARG A 87 -1.82 10.30 3.35
N VAL A 88 -0.84 9.57 2.85
CA VAL A 88 -0.99 8.22 2.32
C VAL A 88 0.01 7.30 3.01
N VAL A 89 -0.46 6.15 3.50
CA VAL A 89 0.43 5.08 3.97
C VAL A 89 0.30 3.86 3.07
N CYS A 90 1.40 3.49 2.42
CA CYS A 90 1.51 2.28 1.62
C CYS A 90 2.09 1.14 2.48
N LEU A 91 1.43 -0.03 2.48
CA LEU A 91 1.89 -1.23 3.17
C LEU A 91 2.36 -2.25 2.13
N GLY A 92 3.67 -2.44 2.00
CA GLY A 92 4.27 -3.40 1.08
C GLY A 92 3.85 -3.17 -0.37
N SER A 93 3.65 -1.93 -0.79
CA SER A 93 3.26 -1.62 -2.17
C SER A 93 4.50 -1.65 -3.09
N PRO A 94 4.46 -2.37 -4.23
CA PRO A 94 5.57 -2.42 -5.18
C PRO A 94 5.58 -1.14 -6.05
N LEU A 95 5.92 -0.01 -5.44
CA LEU A 95 5.84 1.32 -6.08
C LEU A 95 6.77 1.47 -7.29
N ARG A 96 7.83 0.67 -7.40
CA ARG A 96 8.78 0.65 -8.52
C ARG A 96 8.55 -0.52 -9.49
N GLY A 97 7.38 -1.15 -9.42
CA GLY A 97 7.05 -2.37 -10.14
C GLY A 97 7.40 -3.62 -9.34
N SER A 98 6.85 -4.76 -9.76
CA SER A 98 6.96 -6.04 -9.04
C SER A 98 7.60 -7.12 -9.91
N GLY A 99 8.72 -7.66 -9.44
CA GLY A 99 9.36 -8.85 -9.98
C GLY A 99 8.46 -10.08 -9.86
N THR A 100 7.72 -10.22 -8.75
CA THR A 100 6.71 -11.29 -8.60
C THR A 100 5.62 -11.22 -9.67
N ALA A 101 5.09 -10.02 -9.96
CA ALA A 101 4.12 -9.85 -11.03
C ALA A 101 4.72 -10.19 -12.40
N ARG A 102 5.97 -9.79 -12.65
CA ARG A 102 6.69 -10.12 -13.88
C ARG A 102 6.86 -11.63 -14.05
N SER A 103 7.35 -12.30 -13.02
CA SER A 103 7.52 -13.76 -13.01
C SER A 103 6.19 -14.48 -13.24
N LEU A 104 5.11 -14.06 -12.58
CA LEU A 104 3.77 -14.63 -12.82
C LEU A 104 3.34 -14.48 -14.29
N SER A 105 3.58 -13.32 -14.89
CA SER A 105 3.28 -13.07 -16.31
C SER A 105 4.08 -13.98 -17.23
N GLU A 106 5.39 -14.09 -16.99
CA GLU A 106 6.32 -14.91 -17.78
C GLU A 106 6.00 -16.41 -17.70
N HIS A 107 5.49 -16.89 -16.56
CA HIS A 107 5.08 -18.29 -16.36
C HIS A 107 3.65 -18.59 -16.87
N GLY A 108 3.04 -17.69 -17.66
CA GLY A 108 1.72 -17.89 -18.27
C GLY A 108 0.53 -17.56 -17.37
N TRP A 109 0.76 -17.01 -16.17
CA TRP A 109 -0.27 -16.61 -15.21
C TRP A 109 -0.61 -15.12 -15.27
N GLY A 110 -0.25 -14.42 -16.35
CA GLY A 110 -0.55 -12.99 -16.53
C GLY A 110 -2.04 -12.65 -16.40
N LEU A 111 -2.93 -13.56 -16.78
CA LEU A 111 -4.38 -13.41 -16.57
C LEU A 111 -4.78 -13.29 -15.09
N ALA A 112 -4.00 -13.85 -14.17
CA ALA A 112 -4.26 -13.74 -12.73
C ALA A 112 -4.03 -12.31 -12.21
N LEU A 113 -3.13 -11.55 -12.83
CA LEU A 113 -2.93 -10.13 -12.55
C LEU A 113 -4.05 -9.27 -13.16
N GLY A 114 -4.70 -9.81 -14.18
CA GLY A 114 -5.81 -9.18 -14.88
C GLY A 114 -5.44 -7.80 -15.41
N ARG A 115 -6.39 -6.86 -15.30
CA ARG A 115 -6.21 -5.48 -15.76
C ARG A 115 -5.30 -4.64 -14.85
N SER A 116 -4.85 -5.17 -13.71
CA SER A 116 -3.89 -4.50 -12.81
C SER A 116 -2.42 -4.77 -13.16
N SER A 117 -2.18 -5.55 -14.23
CA SER A 117 -0.85 -5.95 -14.67
C SER A 117 0.07 -4.78 -14.97
N GLU A 118 -0.33 -3.81 -15.80
CA GLU A 118 0.50 -2.65 -16.17
C GLU A 118 0.99 -1.88 -14.93
N LEU A 119 0.07 -1.49 -14.05
CA LEU A 119 0.41 -0.76 -12.83
C LEU A 119 1.33 -1.56 -11.88
N LEU A 120 1.18 -2.89 -11.82
CA LEU A 120 2.02 -3.76 -11.00
C LEU A 120 3.40 -4.03 -11.63
N LEU A 121 3.49 -4.05 -12.96
CA LEU A 121 4.72 -4.33 -13.69
C LEU A 121 5.62 -3.10 -13.80
N ASP A 122 5.01 -1.94 -14.09
CA ASP A 122 5.73 -0.70 -14.34
C ASP A 122 5.93 0.12 -13.07
N GLY A 123 5.02 -0.02 -12.10
CA GLY A 123 5.01 0.80 -10.89
C GLY A 123 4.56 2.23 -11.18
N LEU A 124 5.15 3.18 -10.47
CA LEU A 124 4.84 4.59 -10.56
C LEU A 124 6.11 5.41 -10.85
N PRO A 125 5.98 6.54 -11.56
CA PRO A 125 7.05 7.53 -11.59
C PRO A 125 7.26 8.15 -10.20
N ASP A 126 8.38 8.84 -10.03
CA ASP A 126 8.73 9.53 -8.78
C ASP A 126 7.57 10.38 -8.27
N TRP A 127 7.36 10.34 -6.94
CA TRP A 127 6.24 11.03 -6.32
C TRP A 127 6.53 12.53 -6.23
N GLN A 128 5.65 13.32 -6.84
CA GLN A 128 5.71 14.79 -6.84
C GLN A 128 4.36 15.42 -6.40
N GLY A 129 3.46 14.60 -5.83
CA GLY A 129 2.16 15.06 -5.38
C GLY A 129 2.22 15.75 -4.02
N LYS A 130 1.11 16.42 -3.65
CA LYS A 130 1.03 17.23 -2.43
C LYS A 130 0.94 16.41 -1.14
N ALA A 131 0.41 15.19 -1.22
CA ALA A 131 0.24 14.33 -0.06
C ALA A 131 1.59 13.84 0.47
N GLU A 132 1.74 13.79 1.79
CA GLU A 132 2.86 13.11 2.44
C GLU A 132 2.66 11.61 2.29
N VAL A 133 3.59 10.93 1.61
CA VAL A 133 3.50 9.48 1.36
C VAL A 133 4.53 8.75 2.20
N GLY A 134 4.04 7.90 3.09
CA GLY A 134 4.86 7.00 3.90
C GLY A 134 4.75 5.58 3.37
N LEU A 135 5.85 4.84 3.37
CA LEU A 135 5.82 3.41 3.05
C LEU A 135 6.36 2.54 4.19
N ILE A 136 5.59 1.51 4.54
CA ILE A 136 5.96 0.46 5.49
C ILE A 136 6.24 -0.81 4.70
N ALA A 137 7.48 -1.29 4.69
CA ALA A 137 7.89 -2.51 4.01
C ALA A 137 7.99 -3.69 4.98
N GLY A 138 7.55 -4.88 4.56
CA GLY A 138 7.81 -6.13 5.29
C GLY A 138 9.21 -6.66 4.98
N SER A 139 9.71 -7.57 5.83
CA SER A 139 11.07 -8.12 5.72
C SER A 139 11.16 -9.61 6.08
N VAL A 140 10.02 -10.30 6.17
CA VAL A 140 10.01 -11.76 6.35
C VAL A 140 9.63 -12.40 5.02
N PRO A 141 10.55 -13.12 4.34
CA PRO A 141 10.37 -13.65 2.99
C PRO A 141 9.52 -14.93 2.99
N HIS A 142 8.29 -14.84 3.50
CA HIS A 142 7.34 -15.96 3.54
C HIS A 142 6.13 -15.60 2.68
N GLY A 143 6.13 -16.01 1.41
CA GLY A 143 5.11 -15.64 0.44
C GLY A 143 5.33 -16.18 -0.98
N LEU A 144 4.40 -15.85 -1.88
CA LEU A 144 4.33 -16.38 -3.24
C LEU A 144 5.56 -16.04 -4.11
N GLY A 145 6.17 -14.87 -3.94
CA GLY A 145 7.33 -14.46 -4.72
C GLY A 145 8.62 -15.21 -4.35
N SER A 146 8.76 -15.60 -3.08
CA SER A 146 9.82 -16.51 -2.63
C SER A 146 9.68 -17.90 -3.28
N LEU A 147 8.46 -18.40 -3.45
CA LEU A 147 8.19 -19.69 -4.13
C LEU A 147 8.49 -19.65 -5.64
N LEU A 148 8.44 -18.47 -6.26
CA LEU A 148 8.70 -18.27 -7.69
C LEU A 148 10.15 -17.87 -7.99
N GLY A 149 11.02 -17.79 -6.98
CA GLY A 149 12.42 -17.36 -7.15
C GLY A 149 12.58 -15.92 -7.65
N ALA A 150 11.55 -15.10 -7.50
CA ALA A 150 11.47 -13.77 -8.10
C ALA A 150 11.98 -12.64 -7.19
N ILE A 151 12.42 -12.95 -5.96
CA ILE A 151 12.79 -11.96 -4.95
C ILE A 151 14.01 -12.40 -4.14
N ASP A 152 14.83 -11.43 -3.77
CA ASP A 152 15.94 -11.56 -2.83
C ASP A 152 15.48 -11.83 -1.38
N ASP A 153 16.44 -12.18 -0.50
CA ASP A 153 16.20 -12.41 0.93
C ASP A 153 15.67 -11.16 1.65
N ALA A 154 15.87 -9.97 1.07
CA ALA A 154 15.44 -8.68 1.57
C ALA A 154 14.02 -8.34 1.07
N SER A 155 13.03 -9.15 1.50
CA SER A 155 11.65 -9.00 1.06
C SER A 155 10.60 -9.42 2.08
N ASP A 156 9.35 -9.07 1.79
CA ASP A 156 8.19 -9.55 2.55
C ASP A 156 7.61 -10.88 2.00
N GLY A 157 8.32 -11.51 1.06
CA GLY A 157 7.92 -12.75 0.39
C GLY A 157 7.06 -12.54 -0.86
N THR A 158 6.67 -11.31 -1.17
CA THR A 158 5.96 -10.94 -2.42
C THR A 158 6.54 -9.68 -3.07
N VAL A 159 7.04 -8.74 -2.27
CA VAL A 159 7.59 -7.46 -2.71
C VAL A 159 8.97 -7.28 -2.09
N ALA A 160 9.96 -6.98 -2.93
CA ALA A 160 11.33 -6.71 -2.49
C ALA A 160 11.41 -5.35 -1.78
N LEU A 161 12.31 -5.19 -0.81
CA LEU A 161 12.52 -3.89 -0.17
C LEU A 161 12.86 -2.80 -1.20
N ALA A 162 13.63 -3.12 -2.22
CA ALA A 162 13.98 -2.18 -3.29
C ALA A 162 12.77 -1.71 -4.10
N GLU A 163 11.80 -2.59 -4.36
CA GLU A 163 10.57 -2.29 -5.11
C GLU A 163 9.67 -1.28 -4.37
N THR A 164 9.85 -1.18 -3.06
CA THR A 164 9.09 -0.25 -2.22
C THR A 164 9.71 1.15 -2.12
N ARG A 165 10.95 1.35 -2.60
CA ARG A 165 11.66 2.63 -2.48
C ARG A 165 11.35 3.53 -3.67
N LEU A 166 10.30 4.34 -3.54
CA LEU A 166 9.96 5.39 -4.51
C LEU A 166 10.62 6.71 -4.12
N PRO A 167 11.31 7.43 -5.03
CA PRO A 167 11.72 8.80 -4.75
C PRO A 167 10.51 9.71 -4.49
N GLY A 168 10.65 10.64 -3.54
CA GLY A 168 9.58 11.56 -3.13
C GLY A 168 8.71 11.07 -1.96
N LEU A 169 8.98 9.88 -1.41
CA LEU A 169 8.39 9.46 -0.14
C LEU A 169 8.81 10.40 0.99
N ALA A 170 7.88 10.74 1.87
CA ALA A 170 8.15 11.52 3.08
C ALA A 170 8.91 10.68 4.12
N ASP A 171 8.60 9.38 4.21
CA ASP A 171 9.32 8.45 5.07
C ASP A 171 9.18 6.99 4.59
N HIS A 172 10.12 6.14 4.99
CA HIS A 172 10.15 4.71 4.71
C HIS A 172 10.62 3.97 5.96
N CYS A 173 9.86 2.97 6.42
CA CYS A 173 10.30 2.10 7.52
C CYS A 173 10.09 0.63 7.19
N VAL A 174 10.82 -0.23 7.90
CA VAL A 174 10.77 -1.68 7.73
C VAL A 174 10.21 -2.31 8.98
N VAL A 175 9.33 -3.28 8.81
CA VAL A 175 8.74 -4.07 9.89
C VAL A 175 8.97 -5.56 9.65
N ARG A 176 9.25 -6.31 10.71
CA ARG A 176 9.50 -7.76 10.63
C ARG A 176 8.21 -8.56 10.48
N THR A 177 7.68 -8.58 9.27
CA THR A 177 6.49 -9.35 8.89
C THR A 177 6.52 -9.70 7.41
N SER A 178 5.74 -10.72 7.02
CA SER A 178 5.47 -11.05 5.63
C SER A 178 4.46 -10.10 4.99
N HIS A 179 4.30 -10.21 3.68
CA HIS A 179 3.41 -9.36 2.87
C HIS A 179 1.97 -9.35 3.38
N SER A 180 1.42 -10.53 3.67
CA SER A 180 0.08 -10.68 4.23
C SER A 180 0.03 -10.28 5.71
N GLY A 181 1.13 -10.53 6.44
CA GLY A 181 1.27 -10.19 7.84
C GLY A 181 1.21 -8.67 8.12
N LEU A 182 1.58 -7.81 7.15
CA LEU A 182 1.47 -6.35 7.27
C LEU A 182 0.07 -5.89 7.69
N VAL A 183 -0.98 -6.56 7.22
CA VAL A 183 -2.37 -6.18 7.50
C VAL A 183 -2.82 -6.55 8.92
N VAL A 184 -2.22 -7.57 9.53
CA VAL A 184 -2.54 -8.02 10.89
C VAL A 184 -1.54 -7.55 11.94
N SER A 185 -0.38 -7.06 11.50
CA SER A 185 0.74 -6.66 12.35
C SER A 185 0.37 -5.50 13.28
N PRO A 186 0.51 -5.67 14.61
CA PRO A 186 0.37 -4.57 15.56
C PRO A 186 1.41 -3.46 15.33
N ASP A 187 2.58 -3.84 14.81
CA ASP A 187 3.70 -2.96 14.54
C ASP A 187 3.42 -2.06 13.34
N ALA A 188 2.97 -2.64 12.22
CA ALA A 188 2.54 -1.88 11.05
C ALA A 188 1.39 -0.93 11.40
N ALA A 189 0.40 -1.39 12.16
CA ALA A 189 -0.70 -0.52 12.60
C ALA A 189 -0.24 0.64 13.51
N ARG A 190 0.80 0.43 14.34
CA ARG A 190 1.40 1.50 15.15
C ARG A 190 2.09 2.52 14.24
N GLN A 191 2.90 2.06 13.29
CA GLN A 191 3.60 2.93 12.36
C GLN A 191 2.65 3.71 11.45
N THR A 192 1.60 3.06 10.91
CA THR A 192 0.54 3.74 10.17
C THR A 192 -0.10 4.85 11.00
N ALA A 193 -0.48 4.55 12.25
CA ALA A 193 -1.10 5.55 13.13
C ALA A 193 -0.15 6.72 13.45
N HIS A 194 1.15 6.46 13.62
CA HIS A 194 2.14 7.50 13.86
C HIS A 194 2.28 8.40 12.63
N PHE A 195 2.49 7.81 11.45
CA PHE A 195 2.60 8.56 10.20
C PHE A 195 1.37 9.40 9.92
N LEU A 196 0.17 8.84 10.07
CA LEU A 196 -1.09 9.57 9.85
C LEU A 196 -1.26 10.79 10.78
N ARG A 197 -0.58 10.84 11.92
CA ARG A 197 -0.59 12.00 12.83
C ARG A 197 0.56 12.97 12.58
N HIS A 198 1.72 12.46 12.22
CA HIS A 198 2.98 13.20 12.31
C HIS A 198 3.70 13.39 10.98
N GLY A 199 3.28 12.74 9.88
CA GLY A 199 3.94 12.81 8.57
C GLY A 199 5.24 11.99 8.47
N GLN A 200 5.60 11.25 9.52
CA GLN A 200 6.80 10.41 9.60
C GLN A 200 6.53 9.16 10.47
N PHE A 201 7.32 8.11 10.31
CA PHE A 201 7.29 6.91 11.13
C PHE A 201 8.04 7.10 12.46
N ASP A 202 7.80 6.21 13.40
CA ASP A 202 8.51 6.15 14.68
C ASP A 202 9.75 5.26 14.54
N HIS A 203 10.91 5.90 14.37
CA HIS A 203 12.22 5.24 14.23
C HIS A 203 12.93 5.01 15.57
N SER A 204 12.31 5.34 16.71
CA SER A 204 12.96 5.22 18.03
C SER A 204 13.35 3.78 18.39
N ARG A 205 12.65 2.79 17.83
CA ARG A 205 12.93 1.36 18.04
C ARG A 205 14.06 0.82 17.18
N ASP A 206 14.31 1.43 16.02
CA ASP A 206 15.39 1.02 15.13
C ASP A 206 16.74 1.50 15.69
N ALA A 207 16.76 2.67 16.33
CA ALA A 207 17.92 3.21 17.03
C ALA A 207 18.31 2.40 18.29
N ALA A 208 17.40 1.63 18.88
CA ALA A 208 17.66 0.80 20.06
C ALA A 208 18.17 -0.62 19.70
N ALA A 209 18.12 -0.98 18.42
CA ALA A 209 18.56 -2.28 17.90
C ALA A 209 19.87 -2.20 17.07
N ALA A 210 20.38 -0.98 16.86
CA ALA A 210 21.67 -0.68 16.23
C ALA A 210 22.76 -0.47 17.30
#